data_AF-A0A934AN11-F1
#
_entry.id   AF-A0A934AN11-F1
#
_cell.length_a   1.000
_cell.length_b   1.000
_cell.length_c   1.000
_cell.angle_alpha   90.00
_cell.angle_beta   90.00
_cell.angle_gamma   90.00
#
_symmetry.space_group_name_H-M   'P 1'
#
loop_
_entity.id
_entity.type
_entity.pdbx_description
1 polymer ?
#
loop_
_entity_poly.entity_id
_entity_poly.type
_entity_poly.pdbx_seq_one_letter_code
_entity_poly.pdbx_strand_id
1 'polypeptide(L)' 'MPSMSLWNAHPKVSIPLDHGGEARCPYCSTLYHFKGELPKPHH' A
#
# COMPACT_ATOMS: atom_id res chain seq x y z
N MET A 1 -20.55 8.86 21.60
CA MET A 1 -19.40 7.96 21.34
C MET A 1 -18.43 8.73 20.48
N PRO A 2 -17.18 8.98 20.91
CA PRO A 2 -16.27 9.82 20.14
C PRO A 2 -15.94 9.11 18.83
N SER A 3 -16.23 9.81 17.74
CA SER A 3 -15.90 9.46 16.37
C SER A 3 -14.39 9.23 16.27
N MET A 4 -13.95 7.97 16.37
CA MET A 4 -12.56 7.62 16.09
C MET A 4 -12.30 8.06 14.66
N SER A 5 -11.47 9.07 14.52
CA SER A 5 -11.23 9.67 13.22
C SER A 5 -10.44 8.67 12.35
N LEU A 6 -10.91 8.45 11.12
CA LEU A 6 -10.30 7.54 10.14
C LEU A 6 -8.81 7.79 9.88
N TRP A 7 -8.27 8.96 10.27
CA TRP A 7 -6.87 9.35 10.08
C TRP A 7 -5.85 8.51 10.87
N ASN A 8 -6.27 7.73 11.87
CA ASN A 8 -5.41 6.79 12.63
C ASN A 8 -5.90 5.34 12.57
N ALA A 9 -6.72 4.97 11.59
CA ALA A 9 -7.28 3.63 11.54
C ALA A 9 -6.23 2.50 11.38
N HIS A 10 -4.99 2.83 11.02
CA HIS A 10 -3.86 1.91 11.04
C HIS A 10 -2.51 2.63 11.21
N PRO A 11 -1.48 1.97 11.76
CA PRO A 11 -0.14 2.51 11.83
C PRO A 11 0.46 2.71 10.44
N LYS A 12 1.51 3.53 10.35
CA LYS A 12 2.34 3.65 9.15
C LYS A 12 3.07 2.32 8.95
N VAL A 13 2.80 1.63 7.84
CA VAL A 13 3.43 0.35 7.49
C VAL A 13 4.08 0.43 6.12
N SER A 14 5.14 -0.34 5.92
CA SER A 14 5.74 -0.54 4.59
C SER A 14 5.08 -1.77 3.95
N ILE A 15 4.53 -1.59 2.75
CA ILE A 15 3.86 -2.67 2.01
C ILE A 15 4.76 -3.03 0.84
N PRO A 16 5.19 -4.30 0.70
CA PRO A 16 5.98 -4.71 -0.45
C PRO A 16 5.11 -4.66 -1.71
N LEU A 17 5.62 -3.98 -2.75
CA LEU A 17 5.05 -4.03 -4.08
C LEU A 17 5.52 -5.32 -4.76
N ASP A 18 4.59 -6.14 -5.23
CA ASP A 18 4.92 -7.33 -6.00
C ASP A 18 5.43 -6.94 -7.39
N HIS A 19 5.99 -7.90 -8.15
CA HIS A 19 6.50 -7.71 -9.51
C HIS A 19 5.46 -7.13 -10.48
N GLY A 20 4.16 -7.20 -10.16
CA GLY A 20 3.08 -6.57 -10.90
C GLY A 20 2.87 -5.07 -10.64
N GLY A 21 3.58 -4.47 -9.68
CA GLY A 21 3.43 -3.04 -9.34
C GLY A 21 2.14 -2.73 -8.56
N GLU A 22 1.53 -3.74 -7.95
CA GLU A 22 0.30 -3.61 -7.17
C GLU A 22 0.52 -4.15 -5.76
N ALA A 23 -0.08 -3.49 -4.76
CA ALA A 23 -0.04 -3.95 -3.38
C ALA A 23 -1.29 -3.53 -2.62
N ARG A 24 -1.73 -4.38 -1.67
CA ARG A 24 -2.92 -4.10 -0.86
C ARG A 24 -2.54 -3.87 0.60
N CYS A 25 -3.08 -2.82 1.22
CA CYS A 25 -2.92 -2.62 2.65
C CYS A 25 -3.71 -3.70 3.43
N PRO A 26 -3.07 -4.41 4.39
CA PRO A 26 -3.74 -5.46 5.16
C PRO A 26 -4.78 -4.93 6.15
N TYR A 27 -4.77 -3.62 6.46
CA TYR A 27 -5.68 -3.02 7.44
C TYR A 27 -6.93 -2.43 6.80
N CYS A 28 -6.76 -1.57 5.80
CA CYS A 28 -7.85 -0.82 5.17
C CYS A 28 -8.24 -1.36 3.78
N SER A 29 -7.57 -2.41 3.29
CA SER A 29 -7.81 -2.98 1.96
C SER A 29 -7.61 -2.01 0.79
N THR A 30 -7.01 -0.85 1.00
CA THR A 30 -6.64 0.07 -0.08
C THR A 30 -5.66 -0.61 -1.03
N LEU A 31 -5.98 -0.57 -2.33
CA LEU A 31 -5.12 -1.06 -3.40
C LEU A 31 -4.23 0.09 -3.89
N TYR A 32 -2.93 -0.11 -3.82
CA TYR A 32 -1.90 0.81 -4.29
C TYR A 32 -1.35 0.30 -5.61
N HIS A 33 -1.29 1.18 -6.60
CA HIS A 33 -0.68 0.92 -7.90
C HIS A 33 0.56 1.79 -8.07
N PHE A 34 1.65 1.19 -8.49
CA PHE A 34 2.89 1.88 -8.79
C PHE A 34 2.76 2.60 -10.14
N LYS A 35 2.82 3.94 -10.12
CA LYS A 35 2.69 4.79 -11.32
C LYS A 35 4.05 5.06 -12.01
N GLY A 36 4.93 4.07 -12.02
CA GLY A 36 6.27 4.18 -12.60
C GLY A 36 6.62 2.95 -13.43
N GLU A 37 7.74 3.01 -14.15
CA GLU A 37 8.31 1.80 -14.75
C GLU A 37 8.79 0.87 -13.65
N LEU A 38 8.26 -0.36 -13.62
CA LEU A 38 8.80 -1.41 -12.77
C LEU A 38 10.29 -1.56 -13.10
N PRO A 39 11.18 -1.67 -12.09
CA PRO A 39 12.59 -1.87 -12.34
C PRO A 39 12.77 -3.10 -13.23
N LYS A 40 13.31 -2.86 -14.43
CA LYS A 40 13.60 -3.94 -15.37
C LYS A 40 14.58 -4.90 -14.69
N PRO A 41 14.35 -6.22 -14.71
CA PRO A 41 15.31 -7.16 -14.17
C PRO A 41 16.62 -6.96 -14.94
N HIS A 42 17.63 -6.38 -14.28
CA HIS A 42 18.99 -6.34 -14.79
C HIS A 42 19.57 -7.74 -14.57
N HIS A 43 19.77 -8.45 -15.68
CA HIS A 43 20.46 -9.73 -15.76
C HIS A 43 21.98 -9.54 -15.60
#